data_AF-A0A346Y683-F1
#
_entry.id   AF-A0A346Y683-F1
#
_cell.length_a   1.000
_cell.length_b   1.000
_cell.length_c   1.000
_cell.angle_alpha   90.00
_cell.angle_beta   90.00
_cell.angle_gamma   90.00
#
_symmetry.space_group_name_H-M   'P 1'
#
loop_
_entity.id
_entity.type
_entity.pdbx_description
1 polymer ?
#
loop_
_entity_poly.entity_id
_entity_poly.type
_entity_poly.pdbx_seq_one_letter_code
_entity_poly.pdbx_strand_id
1 'polypeptide(L)'
;MRIAAPEYGLSGYRPGISQTAATTYTADYIRRYGDREIMLGPHLARRVGPANQIMRTYWYVDGAERVVAVGHVGAHLRDAGSST
;
A
#
# COMPACT_ATOMS: atom_id res chain seq x y z
N MET A 1 6.21 13.39 0.36
CA MET A 1 6.91 12.56 -0.64
C MET A 1 6.41 12.95 -2.02
N ARG A 2 7.24 13.57 -2.86
CA ARG A 2 6.96 13.75 -4.29
C ARG A 2 7.37 12.47 -5.01
N ILE A 3 6.59 12.00 -5.99
CA ILE A 3 7.03 10.88 -6.84
C ILE A 3 8.14 11.43 -7.72
N ALA A 4 9.39 11.16 -7.35
CA ALA A 4 10.55 11.77 -7.99
C ALA A 4 10.96 11.07 -9.29
N ALA A 5 10.20 10.08 -9.76
CA ALA A 5 10.65 9.23 -10.85
C ALA A 5 9.51 8.72 -11.76
N PRO A 6 8.83 9.62 -12.51
CA PRO A 6 7.85 9.24 -13.52
C PRO A 6 8.42 8.25 -14.56
N GLU A 7 9.73 8.28 -14.82
CA GLU A 7 10.45 7.38 -15.73
C GLU A 7 10.36 5.89 -15.35
N TYR A 8 10.08 5.56 -14.08
CA TYR A 8 9.87 4.17 -13.65
C TYR A 8 8.42 3.69 -13.84
N GLY A 9 7.58 4.48 -14.51
CA GLY A 9 6.17 4.17 -14.76
C GLY A 9 5.31 4.26 -13.49
N LEU A 10 5.72 5.09 -12.53
CA LEU A 10 4.99 5.33 -11.29
C LEU A 10 3.81 6.26 -11.55
N SER A 11 2.64 5.86 -11.11
CA SER A 11 1.38 6.54 -11.41
C SER A 11 0.75 7.23 -10.21
N GLY A 12 1.22 6.93 -9.00
CA GLY A 12 0.64 7.54 -7.80
C GLY A 12 1.33 7.13 -6.51
N TYR A 13 1.37 8.06 -5.57
CA TYR A 13 1.73 7.82 -4.18
C TYR A 13 0.55 8.23 -3.32
N ARG A 14 0.24 7.39 -2.32
CA ARG A 14 -0.73 7.73 -1.26
C ARG A 14 -0.04 7.53 0.09
N PRO A 15 -0.19 8.46 1.03
CA PRO A 15 0.45 8.37 2.35
C PRO A 15 -0.22 7.37 3.29
N GLY A 16 -1.35 6.79 2.91
CA GLY A 16 -2.12 5.87 3.74
C GLY A 16 -3.24 5.21 2.95
N ILE A 17 -4.00 4.37 3.64
CA ILE A 17 -5.23 3.75 3.13
C ILE A 17 -6.45 4.58 3.54
N SER A 18 -7.58 4.39 2.85
CA SER A 18 -8.83 5.07 3.23
C SER A 18 -9.36 4.54 4.56
N GLN A 19 -10.21 5.33 5.23
CA GLN A 19 -10.87 4.89 6.47
C GLN A 19 -11.66 3.60 6.24
N THR A 20 -12.38 3.48 5.13
CA THR A 20 -13.14 2.27 4.80
C THR A 20 -12.22 1.06 4.60
N ALA A 21 -11.05 1.24 3.97
CA ALA A 21 -10.06 0.17 3.86
C ALA A 21 -9.53 -0.27 5.23
N ALA A 22 -9.22 0.71 6.10
CA ALA A 22 -8.73 0.45 7.45
C ALA A 22 -9.74 -0.29 8.34
N THR A 23 -11.05 -0.11 8.11
CA THR A 23 -12.11 -0.73 8.95
C THR A 23 -12.78 -1.96 8.34
N THR A 24 -12.98 -1.98 7.03
CA THR A 24 -13.77 -3.02 6.34
C THR A 24 -12.89 -4.13 5.79
N TYR A 25 -11.67 -3.79 5.37
CA TYR A 25 -10.72 -4.71 4.74
C TYR A 25 -9.44 -4.86 5.56
N THR A 26 -9.52 -4.62 6.88
CA THR A 26 -8.38 -4.61 7.81
C THR A 26 -7.44 -5.81 7.63
N ALA A 27 -8.00 -7.02 7.51
CA ALA A 27 -7.23 -8.25 7.37
C ALA A 27 -6.32 -8.26 6.12
N ASP A 28 -6.72 -7.60 5.03
CA ASP A 28 -5.94 -7.53 3.80
C ASP A 28 -4.69 -6.64 3.96
N TYR A 29 -4.71 -5.70 4.93
CA TYR A 29 -3.64 -4.73 5.20
C TYR A 29 -2.77 -5.08 6.41
N ILE A 30 -3.19 -6.02 7.26
CA ILE A 30 -2.39 -6.46 8.40
C ILE A 30 -1.31 -7.46 7.95
N ARG A 31 -0.09 -7.27 8.42
CA ARG A 31 1.03 -8.22 8.26
C ARG A 31 1.71 -8.46 9.59
N ARG A 32 2.28 -9.65 9.76
CA ARG A 32 3.18 -9.93 10.88
C ARG A 32 4.57 -9.34 10.58
N TYR A 33 5.14 -8.60 11.53
CA TYR A 33 6.49 -8.05 11.45
C TYR A 33 7.23 -8.27 12.77
N GLY A 34 8.02 -9.34 12.84
CA GLY A 34 8.53 -9.85 14.12
C GLY A 34 7.37 -10.39 14.96
N ASP A 35 7.25 -9.92 16.20
CA ASP A 35 6.21 -10.35 17.15
C ASP A 35 4.99 -9.42 17.20
N ARG A 36 4.93 -8.42 16.31
CA ARG A 36 3.81 -7.49 16.20
C ARG A 36 3.05 -7.68 14.91
N GLU A 37 1.79 -7.29 14.94
CA GLU A 37 1.00 -7.01 13.75
C GLU A 37 1.15 -5.54 13.37
N ILE A 38 1.37 -5.29 12.09
CA ILE A 38 1.48 -3.95 11.52
C ILE A 38 0.39 -3.73 10.49
N MET A 39 -0.12 -2.51 10.41
CA MET A 39 -1.00 -2.08 9.34
C MET A 39 -0.19 -1.42 8.22
N LEU A 40 -0.31 -1.96 7.01
CA LEU A 40 0.23 -1.32 5.83
C LEU A 40 -0.59 -0.08 5.46
N GLY A 41 0.10 1.01 5.12
CA GLY A 41 -0.56 2.30 4.87
C GLY A 41 -0.04 2.94 3.59
N PRO A 42 1.10 3.65 3.67
CA PRO A 42 1.71 4.27 2.50
C PRO A 42 1.91 3.27 1.36
N HIS A 43 1.62 3.72 0.15
CA HIS A 43 1.79 2.88 -1.03
C HIS A 43 2.04 3.66 -2.31
N LEU A 44 2.66 2.95 -3.25
CA LEU A 44 3.02 3.43 -4.56
C LEU A 44 2.32 2.57 -5.61
N ALA A 45 1.72 3.21 -6.61
CA ALA A 45 1.14 2.56 -7.77
C ALA A 45 2.08 2.66 -8.96
N ARG A 46 2.18 1.56 -9.72
CA ARG A 46 2.86 1.49 -11.01
C ARG A 46 1.81 1.24 -12.09
N ARG A 47 1.84 2.06 -13.14
CA ARG A 47 0.85 2.16 -14.23
C ARG A 47 -0.48 2.81 -13.82
N VAL A 48 -1.16 3.40 -14.80
CA VAL A 48 -2.52 3.94 -14.67
C VAL A 48 -3.48 2.91 -15.25
N GLY A 49 -4.59 2.64 -14.58
CA GLY A 49 -5.59 1.68 -15.05
C GLY A 49 -6.52 1.16 -13.95
N PRO A 50 -7.34 0.15 -14.25
CA PRO A 50 -8.16 -0.54 -13.27
C PRO A 50 -7.33 -1.21 -12.16
N ALA A 51 -7.93 -1.45 -10.99
CA ALA A 51 -7.26 -2.01 -9.81
C ALA A 51 -6.55 -3.35 -10.07
N ASN A 52 -7.10 -4.19 -10.96
CA ASN A 52 -6.51 -5.47 -11.36
C ASN A 52 -5.36 -5.35 -12.38
N GLN A 53 -5.10 -4.15 -12.91
CA GLN A 53 -4.02 -3.86 -13.88
C GLN A 53 -2.92 -2.97 -13.28
N ILE A 54 -3.10 -2.48 -12.06
CA ILE A 54 -2.12 -1.68 -11.33
C ILE A 54 -1.37 -2.58 -10.36
N MET A 55 -0.04 -2.50 -10.39
CA MET A 55 0.80 -3.05 -9.33
C MET A 55 0.97 -2.01 -8.22
N ARG A 56 0.81 -2.42 -6.97
CA ARG A 56 1.06 -1.59 -5.81
C ARG A 56 2.08 -2.20 -4.88
N THR A 57 2.91 -1.32 -4.35
CA THR A 57 3.83 -1.60 -3.26
C THR A 57 3.31 -0.91 -2.01
N TYR A 58 2.95 -1.66 -0.98
CA TYR A 58 2.54 -1.13 0.32
C TYR A 58 3.62 -1.38 1.36
N TRP A 59 3.82 -0.41 2.25
CA TRP A 59 4.79 -0.52 3.30
C TRP A 59 4.29 0.04 4.63
N TYR A 60 5.05 -0.28 5.67
CA TYR A 60 4.97 0.27 7.01
C TYR A 60 6.28 1.01 7.31
N VAL A 61 6.19 2.15 7.99
CA VAL A 61 7.36 2.90 8.45
C VAL A 61 7.49 2.69 9.95
N ASP A 62 8.55 2.02 10.36
CA ASP A 62 8.89 1.90 11.77
C ASP A 62 9.71 3.12 12.19
N GLY A 63 9.08 4.03 12.94
CA GLY A 63 9.73 5.22 13.45
C GLY A 63 10.76 4.95 14.54
N ALA A 64 10.62 3.86 15.30
CA ALA A 64 11.53 3.52 16.39
C ALA A 64 12.84 2.94 15.82
N GLU A 65 12.71 1.94 14.96
CA GLU A 65 13.86 1.26 14.33
C GLU A 65 14.39 1.99 13.10
N ARG A 66 13.68 3.04 12.64
CA ARG A 66 14.01 3.84 11.43
C ARG A 66 14.12 3.01 10.16
N VAL A 67 13.25 2.02 10.02
CA VAL A 67 13.21 1.13 8.85
C VAL A 67 11.89 1.23 8.10
N VAL A 68 11.93 0.89 6.81
CA VAL A 68 10.75 0.72 5.97
C VAL A 68 10.55 -0.77 5.70
N ALA A 69 9.41 -1.30 6.13
CA ALA A 69 9.04 -2.69 5.90
C ALA A 69 8.06 -2.78 4.73
N VAL A 70 8.48 -3.38 3.62
CA VAL A 70 7.59 -3.67 2.48
C VAL A 70 6.78 -4.92 2.80
N GLY A 71 5.47 -4.76 2.99
CA GLY A 71 4.58 -5.87 3.38
C GLY A 71 3.72 -6.42 2.24
N HIS A 72 3.68 -5.74 1.09
CA HIS A 72 2.97 -6.21 -0.09
C HIS A 72 3.54 -5.61 -1.37
N VAL A 73 3.74 -6.46 -2.38
CA VAL A 73 4.01 -6.07 -3.77
C VAL A 73 3.11 -6.92 -4.66
N GLY A 74 2.19 -6.30 -5.39
CA GLY A 74 1.30 -7.06 -6.26
C GLY A 74 0.03 -6.30 -6.62
N ALA A 75 -1.06 -7.03 -6.80
CA ALA A 75 -2.36 -6.46 -7.10
C ALA A 75 -2.84 -5.51 -5.98
N HIS A 76 -3.81 -4.67 -6.33
CA HIS A 76 -4.47 -3.79 -5.36
C HIS A 76 -5.07 -4.61 -4.19
N LEU A 77 -4.78 -4.18 -2.96
CA LEU A 77 -5.50 -4.65 -1.78
C LEU A 77 -6.89 -4.00 -1.77
N ARG A 78 -7.91 -4.70 -1.24
CA ARG A 78 -9.31 -4.28 -1.38
C ARG A 78 -9.57 -2.91 -0.76
N ASP A 79 -10.19 -2.04 -1.54
CA ASP A 79 -10.91 -0.87 -1.02
C ASP A 79 -12.37 -0.93 -1.46
N ALA A 80 -13.22 -0.08 -0.89
CA ALA A 80 -14.66 -0.08 -1.14
C ALA A 80 -15.05 0.22 -2.60
N GLY A 81 -14.08 0.51 -3.49
CA GLY A 81 -14.27 0.69 -4.92
C GLY A 81 -13.67 -0.41 -5.79
N SER A 82 -13.09 -1.47 -5.19
CA SER A 82 -12.41 -2.57 -5.89
C SER A 82 -13.32 -3.79 -6.07
N SER A 83 -14.58 -3.58 -6.45
CA SER A 83 -15.43 -4.66 -6.95
C SER A 83 -15.17 -4.80 -8.45
N THR A 84 -14.68 -5.96 -8.88
CA THR A 84 -14.82 -6.44 -10.26
C THR A 84 -16.26 -6.41 -10.72
#